data_AF-B4VLC5-F1
#
_entry.id   AF-B4VLC5-F1
#
_cell.length_a   1.000
_cell.length_b   1.000
_cell.length_c   1.000
_cell.angle_alpha   90.00
_cell.angle_beta   90.00
_cell.angle_gamma   90.00
#
_symmetry.space_group_name_H-M   'P 1'
#
loop_
_entity.id
_entity.type
_entity.pdbx_description
1 polymer ?
#
loop_
_entity_poly.entity_id
_entity_poly.type
_entity_poly.pdbx_seq_one_letter_code
_entity_poly.pdbx_strand_id
1 'polypeptide(L)' 'MLVVAIIIEQIIENVIAPRLLGGFTGLNPVWLLVSLLIGAKIGGVVGLLIAVPMAGFIKSTATVWKTQKRPLL' A
#
# COMPACT_ATOMS: atom_id res chain seq x y z
N MET A 1 -3.48 -27.71 16.39
CA MET A 1 -4.25 -26.68 15.66
C MET A 1 -3.65 -25.29 15.84
N LEU A 2 -3.45 -24.80 17.08
CA LEU A 2 -2.89 -23.45 17.33
C LEU A 2 -1.52 -23.18 16.68
N VAL A 3 -0.57 -24.12 16.80
CA VAL A 3 0.78 -23.97 16.22
C VAL A 3 0.72 -23.83 14.68
N VAL A 4 -0.18 -24.58 14.04
CA VAL A 4 -0.38 -24.51 12.58
C VAL A 4 -0.98 -23.15 12.19
N ALA A 5 -1.95 -22.65 12.97
CA ALA A 5 -2.55 -21.34 12.74
C ALA A 5 -1.49 -20.22 12.83
N ILE A 6 -0.65 -20.23 13.87
CA ILE A 6 0.41 -19.24 14.04
C ILE A 6 1.40 -19.26 12.87
N ILE A 7 1.82 -20.45 12.40
CA ILE A 7 2.73 -20.57 11.26
C ILE A 7 2.09 -20.00 9.99
N ILE A 8 0.80 -20.29 9.76
CA ILE A 8 0.07 -19.77 8.60
C ILE A 8 -0.07 -18.24 8.70
N GLU A 9 -0.46 -17.71 9.86
CA GLU A 9 -0.59 -16.26 10.08
C GLU A 9 0.73 -15.52 9.85
N GLN A 10 1.85 -16.06 10.33
CA GLN A 10 3.17 -15.46 10.09
C GLN A 10 3.51 -15.38 8.60
N ILE A 11 3.18 -16.41 7.82
CA ILE A 11 3.38 -16.38 6.36
C ILE A 11 2.45 -15.35 5.71
N ILE A 12 1.18 -15.29 6.16
CA ILE A 12 0.20 -14.35 5.63
C ILE A 12 0.63 -12.92 5.87
N GLU A 13 0.91 -12.54 7.12
CA GLU A 13 1.20 -11.14 7.47
C GLU A 13 2.55 -10.67 6.93
N ASN A 14 3.56 -11.55 6.93
CA ASN A 14 4.93 -11.14 6.64
C ASN A 14 5.33 -11.33 5.17
N VAL A 15 4.64 -12.18 4.40
CA VAL A 15 4.98 -12.47 3.00
C VAL A 15 3.83 -12.20 2.05
N ILE A 16 2.64 -12.72 2.36
CA ILE A 16 1.50 -12.68 1.42
C ILE A 16 0.90 -11.27 1.40
N ALA A 17 0.59 -10.69 2.56
CA ALA A 17 -0.06 -9.40 2.66
C ALA A 17 0.74 -8.26 2.00
N PRO A 18 2.07 -8.10 2.22
CA PRO A 18 2.84 -7.04 1.56
C PRO A 18 2.86 -7.19 0.04
N ARG A 19 2.91 -8.44 -0.46
CA ARG A 19 2.96 -8.75 -1.90
C ARG A 19 1.61 -8.53 -2.58
N LEU A 20 0.52 -8.90 -1.92
CA LEU A 20 -0.85 -8.62 -2.38
C LEU A 20 -1.12 -7.12 -2.41
N LEU A 21 -0.85 -6.42 -1.30
CA LEU A 21 -1.07 -4.97 -1.21
C LEU A 21 -0.26 -4.20 -2.25
N GLY A 22 1.01 -4.56 -2.44
CA GLY A 22 1.85 -3.98 -3.48
C GLY A 22 1.38 -4.31 -4.90
N GLY A 23 0.81 -5.50 -5.12
CA GLY A 23 0.23 -5.89 -6.41
C GLY A 23 -1.06 -5.13 -6.75
N PHE A 24 -1.98 -4.98 -5.80
CA PHE A 24 -3.27 -4.32 -6.02
C PHE A 24 -3.17 -2.80 -6.10
N THR A 25 -2.32 -2.19 -5.27
CA THR A 25 -2.21 -0.72 -5.18
C THR A 25 -1.02 -0.18 -5.97
N GLY A 26 -0.09 -1.05 -6.38
CA GLY A 26 1.20 -0.66 -6.94
C GLY A 26 2.13 0.02 -5.94
N LEU A 27 1.72 0.29 -4.70
CA LEU A 27 2.52 1.02 -3.72
C LEU A 27 3.55 0.09 -3.08
N ASN A 28 4.72 0.63 -2.75
CA ASN A 28 5.61 -0.04 -1.81
C ASN A 28 4.91 -0.02 -0.42
N PRO A 29 4.83 -1.16 0.31
CA PRO A 29 4.18 -1.26 1.61
C PRO A 29 4.51 -0.14 2.59
N VAL A 30 5.75 0.37 2.57
CA VAL A 30 6.17 1.49 3.44
C VAL A 30 5.34 2.75 3.16
N TRP A 31 5.09 3.09 1.90
CA TRP A 31 4.28 4.26 1.53
C TRP A 31 2.80 4.08 1.85
N LEU A 32 2.30 2.85 1.75
CA LEU A 32 0.94 2.51 2.18
C LEU A 32 0.78 2.74 3.68
N LEU A 33 1.72 2.25 4.50
CA LEU A 33 1.73 2.47 5.95
C LEU A 33 1.83 3.96 6.31
N VAL A 34 2.72 4.70 5.66
CA VAL A 34 2.84 6.16 5.86
C VAL A 34 1.52 6.86 5.55
N SER A 35 0.86 6.51 4.45
CA SER A 35 -0.44 7.10 4.11
C SER A 35 -1.52 6.73 5.12
N LEU A 36 -1.57 5.48 5.58
CA LEU A 36 -2.50 5.01 6.62
C LEU A 36 -2.30 5.78 7.93
N LEU A 37 -1.07 6.00 8.36
CA LEU A 37 -0.76 6.77 9.58
C LEU A 37 -1.19 8.23 9.45
N ILE A 38 -0.95 8.85 8.29
CA ILE A 38 -1.39 10.22 8.00
C ILE A 38 -2.92 10.30 8.01
N GLY A 39 -3.59 9.36 7.33
CA GLY A 39 -5.06 9.27 7.31
C GLY A 39 -5.64 9.07 8.70
N ALA A 40 -5.10 8.13 9.47
CA ALA A 40 -5.50 7.87 10.84
C ALA A 40 -5.36 9.10 11.74
N LYS A 41 -4.27 9.86 11.61
CA LYS A 41 -4.04 11.07 12.41
C LYS A 41 -4.99 12.21 12.07
N ILE A 42 -5.38 12.36 10.81
CA ILE A 42 -6.21 13.49 10.35
C ILE A 42 -7.71 13.19 10.49
N GLY A 43 -8.13 11.97 10.17
CA GLY A 43 -9.55 11.59 10.08
C GLY A 43 -9.92 10.31 10.83
N GLY A 44 -9.05 9.79 11.70
CA GLY A 44 -9.29 8.56 12.44
C GLY A 44 -9.58 7.38 11.52
N VAL A 45 -10.63 6.62 11.86
CA VAL A 45 -11.06 5.44 11.07
C VAL A 45 -11.45 5.82 9.63
N VAL A 46 -12.12 6.95 9.44
CA VAL A 46 -12.52 7.41 8.10
C VAL A 46 -11.29 7.75 7.26
N GLY A 47 -10.27 8.36 7.88
CA GLY A 47 -9.01 8.67 7.22
C GLY A 47 -8.23 7.43 6.79
N LEU A 48 -8.32 6.32 7.53
CA LEU A 48 -7.74 5.03 7.12
C LEU A 48 -8.38 4.48 5.84
N LEU A 49 -9.70 4.57 5.70
CA LEU A 49 -10.42 4.11 4.51
C LEU A 49 -10.04 4.90 3.26
N ILE A 50 -9.84 6.21 3.41
CA ILE A 50 -9.50 7.12 2.30
C ILE A 50 -8.01 7.09 1.96
N ALA A 51 -7.14 6.77 2.92
CA ALA A 51 -5.69 6.78 2.74
C ALA A 51 -5.22 5.87 1.58
N VAL A 52 -5.72 4.64 1.52
CA VAL A 52 -5.32 3.65 0.50
C VAL A 52 -5.61 4.12 -0.94
N PRO A 53 -6.86 4.47 -1.31
CA PRO A 53 -7.13 4.95 -2.67
C PRO A 53 -6.42 6.26 -2.98
N MET A 54 -6.28 7.17 -2.01
CA MET A 54 -5.59 8.46 -2.21
C MET A 54 -4.09 8.24 -2.51
N ALA A 55 -3.41 7.37 -1.76
CA ALA A 55 -2.02 7.03 -2.02
C ALA A 55 -1.83 6.40 -3.41
N GLY A 56 -2.73 5.50 -3.81
CA GLY A 56 -2.72 4.89 -5.14
C GLY A 56 -2.88 5.93 -6.25
N PHE A 57 -3.81 6.88 -6.07
CA PHE A 57 -4.04 7.97 -7.01
C PHE A 57 -2.82 8.87 -7.20
N ILE A 58 -2.19 9.30 -6.10
CA ILE A 58 -0.98 10.13 -6.12
C ILE A 58 0.15 9.41 -6.85
N LYS A 59 0.40 8.13 -6.53
CA LYS A 59 1.45 7.34 -7.15
C LYS A 59 1.19 7.11 -8.63
N SER A 60 -0.04 6.81 -9.03
CA SER A 60 -0.42 6.63 -10.43
C SER A 60 -0.17 7.91 -11.24
N THR A 61 -0.65 9.05 -10.73
CA THR A 61 -0.45 10.36 -11.38
C THR A 61 1.03 10.72 -11.50
N ALA A 62 1.82 10.52 -10.43
CA ALA A 62 3.26 10.75 -10.46
C ALA A 62 4.00 9.82 -11.45
N THR A 63 3.51 8.59 -11.62
CA THR A 63 4.05 7.62 -12.58
C THR A 63 3.78 8.06 -14.01
N VAL A 64 2.57 8.51 -14.32
CA VAL A 64 2.20 9.06 -15.64
C VAL A 64 3.08 10.26 -15.99
N TRP A 65 3.32 11.17 -15.04
CA TRP A 65 4.21 12.32 -15.25
C TRP A 65 5.65 11.91 -15.54
N LYS A 66 6.19 10.92 -14.82
CA LYS A 66 7.55 10.41 -15.06
C LYS A 66 7.68 9.71 -16.41
N THR A 67 6.66 8.97 -16.85
CA THR A 67 6.67 8.29 -18.15
C THR A 67 6.68 9.28 -19.32
N GLN A 68 5.97 10.41 -19.22
CA GLN A 68 6.00 11.46 -20.24
C GLN A 68 7.37 12.15 -20.40
N LYS A 69 8.21 12.18 -19.35
CA LYS A 69 9.56 12.77 -19.41
C LYS A 69 10.65 11.86 -19.99
N ARG A 70 10.29 10.67 -20.47
CA ARG A 70 11.19 9.75 -21.19
C ARG A 70 10.85 9.62 -22.70
N PRO A 71 10.67 10.70 -23.50
CA PRO A 71 10.31 10.51 -24.90
C PRO A 71 11.38 9.83 -25.75
N LEU A 72 12.68 10.08 -25.61
CA LEU A 72 13.64 9.64 -26.64
C LEU A 72 15.08 9.46 -26.11
N LEU A 73 15.49 8.21 -25.90
CA LEU A 73 16.69 7.65 -26.53
C LEU A 73 16.21 6.51 -27.44
#